data_AF-A0A7Z7FE47-F1
#
_entry.id   AF-A0A7Z7FE47-F1
#
_cell.length_a   1.000
_cell.length_b   1.000
_cell.length_c   1.000
_cell.angle_alpha   90.00
_cell.angle_beta   90.00
_cell.angle_gamma   90.00
#
_symmetry.space_group_name_H-M   'P 1'
#
loop_
_entity.id
_entity.type
_entity.pdbx_description
1 polymer ?
#
loop_
_entity_poly.entity_id
_entity_poly.type
_entity_poly.pdbx_seq_one_letter_code
_entity_poly.pdbx_strand_id
1 'polypeptide(L)'
;MNETQSKLWFSGVAFIPYAILAYGFNWITRGSDHDLNTALIVLLGGRLVYGLIDNVTAATAWRFYGRKRAVETFLKLMRENRMPPRENPADSLKYYLSYIDSDNESNAVIRSAARQISTIIEHSQHEGLIGGSRVEKTAQQAYERYQDGLPAFRLPDWIKTE
;
A
#
# COMPACT_ATOMS: atom_id res chain seq x y z
N MET A 1 -9.45 -5.79 -20.59
CA MET A 1 -8.43 -6.19 -21.59
C MET A 1 -7.52 -5.03 -22.04
N ASN A 2 -7.94 -3.77 -21.91
CA ASN A 2 -7.12 -2.59 -22.26
C ASN A 2 -6.03 -2.25 -21.22
N GLU A 3 -6.23 -2.56 -19.93
CA GLU A 3 -5.23 -2.28 -18.88
C GLU A 3 -3.92 -3.08 -19.03
N THR A 4 -4.01 -4.33 -19.50
CA THR A 4 -2.85 -5.20 -19.69
C THR A 4 -1.94 -4.71 -20.82
N GLN A 5 -2.53 -4.17 -21.90
CA GLN A 5 -1.76 -3.61 -23.01
C GLN A 5 -1.09 -2.29 -22.66
N SER A 6 -1.75 -1.40 -21.91
CA SER A 6 -1.11 -0.17 -21.42
C SER A 6 0.07 -0.48 -20.51
N LYS A 7 -0.04 -1.45 -19.59
CA LYS A 7 1.08 -1.87 -18.71
C LYS A 7 2.26 -2.47 -19.49
N LEU A 8 1.99 -3.21 -20.57
CA LEU A 8 3.03 -3.74 -21.48
C LEU A 8 3.71 -2.63 -22.31
N TRP A 9 2.95 -1.63 -22.77
CA TRP A 9 3.51 -0.45 -23.45
C TRP A 9 4.37 0.42 -22.51
N PHE A 10 3.92 0.67 -21.29
CA PHE A 10 4.72 1.38 -20.27
C PHE A 10 5.98 0.60 -19.88
N SER A 11 5.89 -0.74 -19.86
CA SER A 11 7.06 -1.62 -19.70
C SER A 11 8.06 -1.45 -20.84
N GLY A 12 7.60 -1.46 -22.11
CA GLY A 12 8.43 -1.25 -23.30
C GLY A 12 9.20 0.07 -23.32
N VAL A 13 8.51 1.18 -22.98
CA VAL A 13 9.11 2.53 -22.94
C VAL A 13 10.13 2.67 -21.81
N ALA A 14 9.94 1.98 -20.69
CA ALA A 14 10.88 1.99 -19.57
C ALA A 14 12.26 1.40 -19.91
N PHE A 15 12.39 0.67 -21.03
CA PHE A 15 13.67 0.13 -21.51
C PHE A 15 14.46 1.09 -22.39
N ILE A 16 13.82 2.13 -22.94
CA ILE A 16 14.46 3.08 -23.86
C ILE A 16 15.66 3.80 -23.24
N PRO A 17 15.61 4.30 -21.98
CA PRO A 17 16.77 4.94 -21.36
C PRO A 17 17.95 3.96 -21.16
N TYR A 18 17.66 2.69 -20.88
CA TYR A 18 18.69 1.66 -20.69
C TYR A 18 19.32 1.25 -22.02
N ALA A 19 18.54 1.18 -23.09
CA ALA A 19 19.04 0.98 -24.44
C ALA A 19 19.96 2.14 -24.89
N ILE A 20 19.59 3.38 -24.57
CA ILE A 20 20.41 4.57 -24.83
C ILE A 20 21.71 4.53 -24.03
N LEU A 21 21.66 4.17 -22.73
CA LEU A 21 22.86 4.04 -21.89
C LEU A 21 23.78 2.91 -22.35
N ALA A 22 23.22 1.75 -22.72
CA ALA A 22 23.99 0.62 -23.23
C ALA A 22 24.69 0.98 -24.56
N TYR A 23 23.97 1.64 -25.47
CA TYR A 23 24.52 2.10 -26.73
C TYR A 23 25.60 3.17 -26.54
N GLY A 24 25.37 4.14 -25.64
CA GLY A 24 26.35 5.17 -25.29
C GLY A 24 27.63 4.59 -24.70
N PHE A 25 27.52 3.59 -23.81
CA PHE A 25 28.67 2.90 -23.23
C PHE A 25 29.46 2.11 -24.29
N ASN A 26 28.77 1.40 -25.18
CA ASN A 26 29.42 0.64 -26.25
C ASN A 26 30.12 1.56 -27.27
N TRP A 27 29.51 2.70 -27.59
CA TRP A 27 30.09 3.70 -28.48
C TRP A 27 31.36 4.36 -27.90
N ILE A 28 31.38 4.66 -26.60
CA ILE A 28 32.56 5.23 -25.91
C ILE A 28 33.71 4.22 -25.84
N THR A 29 33.40 2.92 -25.70
CA THR A 29 34.41 1.87 -25.54
C THR A 29 34.86 1.23 -26.86
N ARG A 30 34.25 1.63 -28.01
CA ARG A 30 34.44 0.99 -29.32
C ARG A 30 34.23 -0.54 -29.26
N GLY A 31 33.28 -0.98 -28.44
CA GLY A 31 33.02 -2.39 -28.20
C GLY A 31 32.28 -3.08 -29.36
N SER A 32 32.38 -4.39 -29.40
CA SER A 32 31.72 -5.26 -30.38
C SER A 32 30.21 -5.34 -30.12
N ASP A 33 29.42 -5.82 -31.08
CA ASP A 33 27.99 -6.12 -30.87
C ASP A 33 27.76 -7.09 -29.70
N HIS A 34 28.74 -7.93 -29.40
CA HIS A 34 28.71 -8.82 -28.22
C HIS A 34 28.79 -8.04 -26.89
N ASP A 35 29.50 -6.91 -26.86
CA ASP A 35 29.62 -6.06 -25.67
C ASP A 35 28.32 -5.27 -25.43
N LEU A 36 27.64 -4.86 -26.50
CA LEU A 36 26.30 -4.25 -26.44
C LEU A 36 25.28 -5.19 -25.80
N ASN A 37 25.22 -6.45 -26.27
CA ASN A 37 24.29 -7.44 -25.72
C ASN A 37 24.58 -7.74 -24.26
N THR A 38 25.86 -7.81 -23.88
CA THR A 38 26.26 -8.02 -22.48
C THR A 38 25.84 -6.84 -21.61
N ALA A 39 26.06 -5.60 -22.05
CA ALA A 39 25.62 -4.41 -21.34
C ALA A 39 24.10 -4.33 -21.16
N LEU A 40 23.33 -4.69 -22.19
CA LEU A 40 21.87 -4.79 -22.11
C LEU A 40 21.41 -5.84 -21.10
N ILE A 41 22.00 -7.04 -21.12
CA ILE A 41 21.65 -8.12 -20.19
C ILE A 41 21.97 -7.71 -18.74
N VAL A 42 23.10 -7.05 -18.50
CA VAL A 42 23.49 -6.58 -17.17
C VAL A 42 22.54 -5.48 -16.66
N LEU A 43 22.18 -4.51 -17.51
CA LEU A 43 21.25 -3.44 -17.14
C LEU A 43 19.83 -3.96 -16.88
N LEU A 44 19.34 -4.85 -17.74
CA LEU A 44 18.03 -5.49 -17.60
C LEU A 44 17.98 -6.42 -16.39
N GLY A 45 19.00 -7.26 -16.23
CA GLY A 45 19.15 -8.17 -15.10
C GLY A 45 19.27 -7.43 -13.77
N GLY A 46 20.09 -6.38 -13.72
CA GLY A 46 20.24 -5.52 -12.54
C GLY A 46 18.92 -4.86 -12.15
N ARG A 47 18.13 -4.37 -13.12
CA ARG A 47 16.81 -3.77 -12.85
C ARG A 47 15.79 -4.79 -12.36
N LEU A 48 15.81 -6.01 -12.88
CA LEU A 48 14.96 -7.10 -12.40
C LEU A 48 15.30 -7.48 -10.96
N VAL A 49 16.59 -7.63 -10.64
CA VAL A 49 17.05 -7.94 -9.28
C VAL A 49 16.71 -6.81 -8.31
N TYR A 50 16.96 -5.55 -8.70
CA TYR A 50 16.59 -4.40 -7.89
C TYR A 50 15.08 -4.33 -7.64
N GLY A 51 14.26 -4.52 -8.69
CA GLY A 51 12.81 -4.58 -8.55
C GLY A 51 12.33 -5.73 -7.65
N LEU A 52 13.02 -6.86 -7.66
CA LEU A 52 12.74 -7.97 -6.76
C LEU A 52 13.07 -7.60 -5.30
N ILE A 53 14.26 -7.04 -5.06
CA ILE A 53 14.70 -6.61 -3.73
C ILE A 53 13.76 -5.54 -3.18
N ASP A 54 13.35 -4.58 -3.99
CA ASP A 54 12.45 -3.50 -3.58
C ASP A 54 11.06 -4.05 -3.20
N ASN A 55 10.52 -4.99 -3.99
CA ASN A 55 9.28 -5.67 -3.64
C ASN A 55 9.39 -6.50 -2.35
N VAL A 56 10.49 -7.23 -2.15
CA VAL A 56 10.74 -7.99 -0.92
C VAL A 56 10.89 -7.03 0.28
N THR A 57 11.60 -5.94 0.10
CA THR A 57 11.81 -4.91 1.13
C THR A 57 10.49 -4.24 1.49
N ALA A 58 9.68 -3.84 0.51
CA ALA A 58 8.35 -3.27 0.74
C ALA A 58 7.39 -4.26 1.42
N ALA A 59 7.41 -5.53 1.02
CA ALA A 59 6.61 -6.57 1.67
C ALA A 59 7.05 -6.80 3.12
N THR A 60 8.36 -6.80 3.37
CA THR A 60 8.96 -6.95 4.69
C THR A 60 8.65 -5.75 5.57
N ALA A 61 8.88 -4.53 5.08
CA ALA A 61 8.56 -3.29 5.77
C ALA A 61 7.07 -3.20 6.12
N TRP A 62 6.18 -3.61 5.21
CA TRP A 62 4.75 -3.67 5.51
C TRP A 62 4.43 -4.66 6.63
N ARG A 63 5.06 -5.84 6.60
CA ARG A 63 4.83 -6.90 7.59
C ARG A 63 5.31 -6.53 8.98
N PHE A 64 6.45 -5.83 9.09
CA PHE A 64 7.05 -5.45 10.37
C PHE A 64 6.54 -4.10 10.90
N TYR A 65 6.45 -3.08 10.06
CA TYR A 65 6.19 -1.70 10.50
C TYR A 65 4.88 -1.13 9.94
N GLY A 66 4.60 -1.38 8.66
CA GLY A 66 3.44 -0.78 7.97
C GLY A 66 2.11 -1.18 8.60
N ARG A 67 1.95 -2.47 8.93
CA ARG A 67 0.72 -2.99 9.55
C ARG A 67 0.41 -2.31 10.89
N LYS A 68 1.40 -2.20 11.78
CA LYS A 68 1.21 -1.61 13.12
C LYS A 68 0.83 -0.14 13.00
N ARG A 69 1.62 0.62 12.23
CA ARG A 69 1.42 2.06 12.05
C ARG A 69 0.07 2.36 11.41
N ALA A 70 -0.37 1.56 10.44
CA ALA A 70 -1.68 1.71 9.82
C ALA A 70 -2.80 1.47 10.84
N VAL A 71 -2.75 0.37 11.59
CA VAL A 71 -3.74 0.06 12.64
C VAL A 71 -3.81 1.18 13.69
N GLU A 72 -2.66 1.64 14.19
CA GLU A 72 -2.59 2.71 15.18
C GLU A 72 -3.11 4.04 14.65
N THR A 73 -2.86 4.35 13.38
CA THR A 73 -3.35 5.58 12.74
C THR A 73 -4.87 5.56 12.61
N PHE A 74 -5.45 4.46 12.15
CA PHE A 74 -6.92 4.30 12.09
C PHE A 74 -7.54 4.34 13.49
N LEU A 75 -6.94 3.67 14.45
CA LEU A 75 -7.42 3.64 15.84
C LEU A 75 -7.34 5.03 16.49
N LYS A 76 -6.26 5.78 16.24
CA LYS A 76 -6.11 7.18 16.66
C LYS A 76 -7.20 8.04 16.04
N LEU A 77 -7.45 7.92 14.74
CA LEU A 77 -8.48 8.67 14.04
C LEU A 77 -9.88 8.39 14.60
N MET A 78 -10.21 7.13 14.92
CA MET A 78 -11.49 6.77 15.54
C MET A 78 -11.63 7.33 16.96
N ARG A 79 -10.56 7.32 17.76
CA ARG A 79 -10.54 7.86 19.13
C ARG A 79 -10.63 9.38 19.17
N GLU A 80 -9.84 10.08 18.36
CA GLU A 80 -9.82 11.54 18.32
C GLU A 80 -11.16 12.12 17.90
N ASN A 81 -11.85 11.46 16.96
CA ASN A 81 -13.17 11.88 16.50
C ASN A 81 -14.32 11.33 17.36
N ARG A 82 -14.04 10.60 18.46
CA ARG A 82 -15.05 10.02 19.36
C ARG A 82 -16.16 9.27 18.61
N MET A 83 -15.77 8.41 17.69
CA MET A 83 -16.74 7.66 16.89
C MET A 83 -17.66 6.81 17.79
N PRO A 84 -18.97 6.72 17.48
CA PRO A 84 -19.90 6.00 18.34
C PRO A 84 -19.58 4.50 18.37
N PRO A 85 -19.84 3.80 19.50
CA PRO A 85 -19.74 2.36 19.52
C PRO A 85 -20.75 1.74 18.54
N ARG A 86 -20.44 0.54 18.05
CA ARG A 86 -21.32 -0.21 17.14
C ARG A 86 -22.58 -0.64 17.89
N GLU A 87 -23.71 -0.57 17.20
CA GLU A 87 -24.98 -1.06 17.74
C GLU A 87 -25.06 -2.59 17.69
N ASN A 88 -24.52 -3.19 16.62
CA ASN A 88 -24.52 -4.64 16.43
C ASN A 88 -23.09 -5.20 16.28
N PRO A 89 -22.68 -6.21 17.08
CA PRO A 89 -21.36 -6.82 16.97
C PRO A 89 -21.12 -7.59 15.66
N ALA A 90 -22.17 -7.92 14.91
CA ALA A 90 -22.05 -8.54 13.59
C ALA A 90 -21.77 -7.54 12.45
N ASP A 91 -21.82 -6.22 12.73
CA ASP A 91 -21.66 -5.22 11.69
C ASP A 91 -20.22 -5.16 11.17
N SER A 92 -20.11 -5.20 9.85
CA SER A 92 -18.85 -4.99 9.15
C SER A 92 -18.42 -3.52 9.23
N LEU A 93 -17.11 -3.26 9.15
CA LEU A 93 -16.58 -1.89 9.10
C LEU A 93 -17.22 -1.07 7.97
N LYS A 94 -17.40 -1.68 6.80
CA LYS A 94 -18.00 -0.99 5.64
C LYS A 94 -19.41 -0.51 5.94
N TYR A 95 -20.22 -1.37 6.57
CA TYR A 95 -21.59 -1.04 6.96
C TYR A 95 -21.62 0.06 8.03
N TYR A 96 -20.77 -0.06 9.04
CA TYR A 96 -20.63 0.94 10.10
C TYR A 96 -20.24 2.33 9.57
N LEU A 97 -19.25 2.41 8.68
CA LEU A 97 -18.83 3.68 8.07
C LEU A 97 -19.94 4.28 7.20
N SER A 98 -20.66 3.45 6.43
CA SER A 98 -21.78 3.93 5.62
C SER A 98 -22.94 4.42 6.48
N TYR A 99 -23.23 3.74 7.60
CA TYR A 99 -24.27 4.15 8.54
C TYR A 99 -23.96 5.53 9.11
N ILE A 100 -22.74 5.73 9.63
CA ILE A 100 -22.31 7.03 10.16
C ILE A 100 -22.36 8.13 9.10
N ASP A 101 -21.88 7.88 7.88
CA ASP A 101 -21.90 8.90 6.82
C ASP A 101 -23.34 9.29 6.41
N SER A 102 -24.26 8.32 6.44
CA SER A 102 -25.68 8.52 6.11
C SER A 102 -26.53 9.09 7.25
N ASP A 103 -26.07 8.94 8.49
CA ASP A 103 -26.79 9.42 9.66
C ASP A 103 -26.72 10.95 9.74
N ASN A 104 -27.89 11.57 9.63
CA ASN A 104 -27.99 13.03 9.60
C ASN A 104 -27.94 13.65 11.01
N GLU A 105 -28.12 12.85 12.06
CA GLU A 105 -28.01 13.27 13.46
C GLU A 105 -26.56 13.23 13.96
N SER A 106 -25.69 12.47 13.27
CA SER A 106 -24.26 12.39 13.56
C SER A 106 -23.53 13.73 13.33
N ASN A 107 -22.65 14.09 14.28
CA ASN A 107 -21.82 15.28 14.20
C ASN A 107 -20.99 15.30 12.89
N ALA A 108 -20.92 16.45 12.23
CA ALA A 108 -20.19 16.63 10.97
C ALA A 108 -18.72 16.15 11.03
N VAL A 109 -18.07 16.27 12.19
CA VAL A 109 -16.69 15.79 12.41
C VAL A 109 -16.61 14.26 12.32
N ILE A 110 -17.58 13.55 12.90
CA ILE A 110 -17.65 12.09 12.90
C ILE A 110 -17.90 11.57 11.49
N ARG A 111 -18.82 12.21 10.76
CA ARG A 111 -19.08 11.91 9.33
C ARG A 111 -17.86 12.11 8.47
N SER A 112 -17.18 13.26 8.63
CA SER A 112 -15.94 13.55 7.91
C SER A 112 -14.87 12.47 8.16
N ALA A 113 -14.71 12.05 9.42
CA ALA A 113 -13.76 11.00 9.77
C ALA A 113 -14.15 9.63 9.17
N ALA A 114 -15.44 9.28 9.18
CA ALA A 114 -15.92 8.04 8.55
C ALA A 114 -15.65 8.05 7.04
N ARG A 115 -15.91 9.18 6.39
CA ARG A 115 -15.65 9.39 4.96
C ARG A 115 -14.16 9.39 4.63
N GLN A 116 -13.32 9.90 5.51
CA GLN A 116 -11.87 9.84 5.34
C GLN A 116 -11.37 8.40 5.38
N ILE A 117 -11.87 7.58 6.31
CA ILE A 117 -11.51 6.16 6.41
C ILE A 117 -11.97 5.40 5.16
N SER A 118 -13.22 5.60 4.73
CA SER A 118 -13.74 4.94 3.52
C SER A 118 -12.94 5.33 2.27
N THR A 119 -12.60 6.61 2.12
CA THR A 119 -11.79 7.12 1.01
C THR A 119 -10.40 6.50 1.00
N ILE A 120 -9.74 6.36 2.16
CA ILE A 120 -8.41 5.73 2.24
C ILE A 120 -8.49 4.26 1.81
N ILE A 121 -9.52 3.53 2.25
CA ILE A 121 -9.71 2.12 1.87
C ILE A 121 -9.95 2.02 0.35
N GLU A 122 -10.86 2.82 -0.20
CA GLU A 122 -11.21 2.79 -1.62
C GLU A 122 -10.02 3.17 -2.51
N HIS A 123 -9.27 4.21 -2.13
CA HIS A 123 -8.07 4.64 -2.84
C HIS A 123 -7.00 3.55 -2.84
N SER A 124 -6.78 2.91 -1.69
CA SER A 124 -5.79 1.82 -1.58
C SER A 124 -6.17 0.58 -2.41
N GLN A 125 -7.47 0.33 -2.62
CA GLN A 125 -7.94 -0.72 -3.52
C GLN A 125 -7.63 -0.39 -5.00
N HIS A 126 -7.67 0.88 -5.38
CA HIS A 126 -7.32 1.34 -6.74
C HIS A 126 -5.82 1.30 -7.01
N GLU A 127 -4.98 1.53 -5.99
CA GLU A 127 -3.51 1.45 -6.13
C GLU A 127 -2.98 0.01 -6.30
N GLY A 128 -3.76 -1.00 -5.88
CA GLY A 128 -3.48 -2.40 -6.20
C GLY A 128 -4.11 -3.40 -5.23
N LEU A 129 -4.48 -4.57 -5.75
CA LEU A 129 -5.20 -5.64 -5.01
C LEU A 129 -4.51 -6.03 -3.68
N ILE A 130 -3.18 -6.14 -3.68
CA ILE A 130 -2.42 -6.54 -2.50
C ILE A 130 -2.38 -5.41 -1.46
N GLY A 131 -2.20 -4.16 -1.89
CA GLY A 131 -2.18 -2.98 -1.03
C GLY A 131 -3.55 -2.71 -0.41
N GLY A 132 -4.60 -2.69 -1.23
CA GLY A 132 -5.98 -2.51 -0.78
C GLY A 132 -6.42 -3.54 0.25
N SER A 133 -6.16 -4.84 -0.01
CA SER A 133 -6.53 -5.89 0.95
C SER A 133 -5.80 -5.75 2.30
N ARG A 134 -4.59 -5.21 2.29
CA ARG A 134 -3.80 -4.99 3.51
C ARG A 134 -4.35 -3.82 4.31
N VAL A 135 -4.67 -2.71 3.64
CA VAL A 135 -5.25 -1.51 4.26
C VAL A 135 -6.63 -1.82 4.84
N GLU A 136 -7.50 -2.48 4.07
CA GLU A 136 -8.83 -2.91 4.50
C GLU A 136 -8.75 -3.82 5.74
N LYS A 137 -7.87 -4.83 5.73
CA LYS A 137 -7.65 -5.69 6.90
C LYS A 137 -7.12 -4.91 8.11
N THR A 138 -6.23 -3.93 7.92
CA THR A 138 -5.75 -3.12 9.04
C THR A 138 -6.82 -2.19 9.60
N ALA A 139 -7.67 -1.62 8.73
CA ALA A 139 -8.78 -0.78 9.15
C ALA A 139 -9.83 -1.60 9.90
N GLN A 140 -10.18 -2.80 9.40
CA GLN A 140 -11.06 -3.75 10.09
C GLN A 140 -10.49 -4.13 11.47
N GLN A 141 -9.19 -4.41 11.54
CA GLN A 141 -8.54 -4.77 12.81
C GLN A 141 -8.43 -3.58 13.78
N ALA A 142 -8.37 -2.35 13.29
CA ALA A 142 -8.42 -1.15 14.12
C ALA A 142 -9.83 -0.92 14.67
N TYR A 143 -10.85 -1.13 13.83
CA TYR A 143 -12.26 -1.07 14.19
C TYR A 143 -12.62 -2.08 15.28
N GLU A 144 -12.28 -3.36 15.10
CA GLU A 144 -12.53 -4.41 16.11
C GLU A 144 -11.90 -4.03 17.45
N ARG A 145 -10.65 -3.55 17.46
CA ARG A 145 -9.99 -3.11 18.70
C ARG A 145 -10.65 -1.90 19.33
N TYR A 146 -11.09 -0.94 18.53
CA TYR A 146 -11.78 0.25 19.01
C TYR A 146 -13.09 -0.13 19.71
N GLN A 147 -13.85 -1.05 19.10
CA GLN A 147 -15.16 -1.49 19.59
C GLN A 147 -15.06 -2.41 20.82
N ASP A 148 -14.10 -3.34 20.85
CA ASP A 148 -13.94 -4.29 21.94
C ASP A 148 -13.13 -3.72 23.13
N GLY A 149 -12.77 -2.43 23.08
CA GLY A 149 -11.98 -1.76 24.12
C GLY A 149 -10.57 -2.35 24.29
N LEU A 150 -10.08 -3.09 23.30
CA LEU A 150 -8.80 -3.79 23.36
C LEU A 150 -7.63 -2.79 23.30
N PRO A 151 -6.51 -3.08 23.99
CA PRO A 151 -5.33 -2.22 23.93
C PRO A 151 -4.80 -2.12 22.49
N ALA A 152 -4.06 -1.04 22.21
CA ALA A 152 -3.38 -0.85 20.94
C ALA A 152 -2.51 -2.08 20.59
N PHE A 153 -2.32 -2.33 19.31
CA PHE A 153 -1.62 -3.50 18.77
C PHE A 153 -0.32 -3.80 19.54
N ARG A 154 -0.28 -4.88 20.33
CA ARG A 154 0.95 -5.37 20.94
C ARG A 154 1.73 -6.19 19.92
N LEU A 155 2.94 -5.74 19.58
CA LEU A 155 3.92 -6.59 18.92
C LEU A 155 4.34 -7.71 19.88
N PRO A 156 4.75 -8.89 19.38
CA PRO A 156 5.45 -9.84 20.21
C PRO A 156 6.76 -9.22 20.75
N ASP A 157 7.09 -9.49 22.01
CA ASP A 157 8.06 -8.75 22.85
C ASP A 157 9.49 -8.62 22.28
N TRP A 158 9.81 -9.33 21.20
CA TRP A 158 11.10 -9.31 20.53
C TRP A 158 11.28 -8.17 19.52
N ILE A 159 10.21 -7.43 19.15
CA ILE A 159 10.33 -6.23 18.30
C ILE A 159 10.33 -4.99 19.19
N LYS A 160 11.52 -4.61 19.66
CA LYS A 160 11.74 -3.32 20.32
C LYS A 160 11.69 -2.21 19.26
N THR A 161 10.68 -1.35 19.34
CA THR A 161 10.71 -0.04 18.67
C THR A 161 11.31 0.95 19.66
N GLU A 162 12.57 1.31 19.46
CA GLU A 162 13.18 2.53 20.02
C GLU A 162 12.59 3.78 19.36
#